data_AF-A0A7X9EAE3-F1
#
_entry.id   AF-A0A7X9EAE3-F1
#
_cell.length_a   1.000
_cell.length_b   1.000
_cell.length_c   1.000
_cell.angle_alpha   90.00
_cell.angle_beta   90.00
_cell.angle_gamma   90.00
#
_symmetry.space_group_name_H-M   'P 1'
#
loop_
_entity.id
_entity.type
_entity.pdbx_description
1 polymer ?
#
loop_
_entity_poly.entity_id
_entity_poly.type
_entity_poly.pdbx_seq_one_letter_code
_entity_poly.pdbx_strand_id
1 'polypeptide(L)'
;MKKSILLKIILTVLAVSMIFTGCGTEANNQLPAGENPPVAENQSTEETPSGEGAEGENEKEEVTSAYGIIINEEDVVFTDATGEEVSIKKNPQRVVVLQNSLLEIWDQAGGQVVGRVEESEDKIVENAMSAEVVGTMAAPNLEKILSLEPDLVIISSSNRPQREMIPLLVQNNIQ
;
A
#
# COMPACT_ATOMS: atom_id res chain seq x y z
N MET A 1 25.60 32.02 41.35
CA MET A 1 25.72 31.91 39.87
C MET A 1 24.78 30.88 39.23
N LYS A 2 24.37 29.78 39.89
CA LYS A 2 23.49 28.76 39.28
C LYS A 2 22.00 29.13 39.20
N LYS A 3 21.50 30.00 40.09
CA LYS A 3 20.07 30.41 40.13
C LYS A 3 19.67 31.39 39.02
N SER A 4 20.58 32.26 38.59
CA SER A 4 20.33 33.22 37.48
C SER A 4 20.39 32.57 36.11
N ILE A 5 21.05 31.41 35.98
CA ILE A 5 21.08 30.61 34.74
C ILE A 5 19.75 29.86 34.56
N LEU A 6 19.24 29.25 35.64
CA LEU A 6 17.92 28.60 35.65
C LEU A 6 16.78 29.59 35.36
N LEU A 7 16.84 30.81 35.90
CA LEU A 7 15.85 31.85 35.63
C LEU A 7 15.85 32.32 34.17
N LYS A 8 17.04 32.42 33.55
CA LYS A 8 17.16 32.79 32.13
C LYS A 8 16.60 31.71 31.20
N ILE A 9 16.86 30.43 31.49
CA ILE A 9 16.36 29.31 30.68
C ILE A 9 14.83 29.25 30.72
N ILE A 10 14.22 29.41 31.90
CA ILE A 10 12.76 29.49 32.04
C ILE A 10 12.17 30.69 31.28
N LEU A 11 12.84 31.84 31.29
CA LEU A 11 12.37 33.03 30.57
C LEU A 11 12.47 32.90 29.05
N THR A 12 13.51 32.23 28.53
CA THR A 12 13.63 31.93 27.09
C THR A 12 12.63 30.87 26.61
N VAL A 13 12.31 29.86 27.44
CA VAL A 13 11.31 28.84 27.08
C VAL A 13 9.89 29.44 27.07
N LEU A 14 9.59 30.38 27.97
CA LEU A 14 8.29 31.07 27.99
C LEU A 14 8.09 32.00 26.77
N ALA A 15 9.17 32.56 26.20
CA ALA A 15 9.10 33.46 25.05
C ALA A 15 8.85 32.74 23.71
N VAL A 16 9.11 31.42 23.63
CA VAL A 16 8.94 30.62 22.40
C VAL A 16 7.52 30.06 22.24
N SER A 17 6.67 30.17 23.27
CA SER A 17 5.31 29.61 23.30
C SER A 17 4.21 30.51 22.69
N MET A 18 4.52 31.68 22.14
CA MET A 18 3.50 32.65 21.68
C MET A 18 3.36 32.77 20.15
N ILE A 19 3.65 31.71 19.40
CA ILE A 19 3.39 31.68 17.94
C ILE A 19 2.39 30.57 17.58
N PHE A 20 1.23 30.57 18.23
CA PHE A 20 0.03 29.96 17.65
C PHE A 20 -1.18 30.82 17.97
N THR A 21 -1.48 31.75 17.07
CA THR A 21 -2.79 32.37 16.94
C THR A 21 -3.13 32.42 15.46
N GLY A 22 -3.96 31.48 15.03
CA GLY A 22 -4.69 31.54 13.77
C GLY A 22 -6.18 31.37 14.06
N CYS A 23 -6.92 32.49 14.09
CA CYS A 23 -8.38 32.51 13.82
C CYS A 23 -8.57 32.14 12.34
N GLY A 24 -9.63 31.46 11.87
CA GLY A 24 -11.01 31.43 12.34
C GLY A 24 -11.89 32.12 11.28
N THR A 25 -12.78 31.37 10.62
CA THR A 25 -13.98 31.89 9.94
C THR A 25 -15.05 30.81 9.94
N GLU A 26 -16.16 31.09 10.63
CA GLU A 26 -17.41 30.34 10.53
C GLU A 26 -18.18 30.77 9.27
N ALA A 27 -18.73 29.80 8.55
CA ALA A 27 -19.92 29.99 7.74
C ALA A 27 -20.72 28.68 7.74
N ASN A 28 -21.74 28.66 8.59
CA ASN A 28 -22.84 27.70 8.56
C ASN A 28 -23.64 27.92 7.26
N ASN A 29 -23.87 26.87 6.47
CA ASN A 29 -25.11 26.78 5.71
C ASN A 29 -25.43 25.35 5.28
N GLN A 30 -26.69 25.03 5.50
CA GLN A 30 -27.38 23.78 5.29
C GLN A 30 -27.62 23.51 3.78
N LEU A 31 -27.75 22.22 3.44
CA LEU A 31 -27.92 21.61 2.10
C LEU A 31 -28.96 22.28 1.18
N PRO A 32 -28.87 22.03 -0.14
CA PRO A 32 -29.83 21.09 -0.74
C PRO A 32 -29.24 20.11 -1.75
N ALA A 33 -30.00 19.03 -1.96
CA ALA A 33 -29.87 18.04 -3.02
C ALA A 33 -30.11 18.62 -4.42
N GLY A 34 -29.62 17.93 -5.45
CA GLY A 34 -30.19 18.00 -6.79
C GLY A 34 -29.18 18.04 -7.95
N GLU A 35 -29.23 16.96 -8.74
CA GLU A 35 -29.15 16.99 -10.22
C GLU A 35 -27.77 17.04 -10.90
N ASN A 36 -27.37 15.87 -11.42
CA ASN A 36 -26.47 15.72 -12.58
C ASN A 36 -27.14 16.25 -13.86
N PRO A 37 -26.36 16.82 -14.79
CA PRO A 37 -26.54 16.51 -16.21
C PRO A 37 -25.17 16.33 -16.94
N PRO A 38 -25.10 16.02 -18.24
CA PRO A 38 -24.67 14.69 -18.67
C PRO A 38 -23.37 14.70 -19.49
N VAL A 39 -22.85 13.47 -19.62
CA VAL A 39 -21.98 12.90 -20.67
C VAL A 39 -21.87 13.76 -21.95
N ALA A 40 -20.64 14.17 -22.27
CA ALA A 40 -20.28 14.68 -23.59
C ALA A 40 -19.64 13.55 -24.42
N GLU A 41 -20.24 13.27 -25.56
CA GLU A 41 -19.71 12.46 -26.66
C GLU A 41 -18.41 13.05 -27.20
N ASN A 42 -17.47 12.19 -27.62
CA ASN A 42 -16.41 12.59 -28.54
C ASN A 42 -16.24 11.53 -29.64
N GLN A 43 -16.57 11.91 -30.88
CA GLN A 43 -16.25 11.19 -32.10
C GLN A 43 -15.04 11.86 -32.77
N SER A 44 -14.07 11.01 -33.13
CA SER A 44 -13.13 11.05 -34.27
C SER A 44 -12.53 12.39 -34.72
N THR A 45 -11.20 12.43 -34.90
CA THR A 45 -10.53 12.08 -36.19
C THR A 45 -9.02 12.35 -36.06
N GLU A 46 -8.24 11.48 -36.68
CA GLU A 46 -6.78 11.56 -36.93
C GLU A 46 -6.36 12.86 -37.64
N GLU A 47 -5.15 13.35 -37.36
CA GLU A 47 -4.05 13.38 -38.34
C GLU A 47 -2.74 13.93 -37.73
N THR A 48 -1.66 13.25 -38.09
CA THR A 48 -0.24 13.58 -37.82
C THR A 48 0.23 14.74 -38.71
N PRO A 49 1.23 15.53 -38.29
CA PRO A 49 2.44 15.53 -39.11
C PRO A 49 3.74 15.49 -38.28
N SER A 50 4.74 14.86 -38.91
CA SER A 50 6.12 14.67 -38.47
C SER A 50 6.90 15.98 -38.28
N GLY A 51 7.85 15.97 -37.35
CA GLY A 51 8.98 16.90 -37.30
C GLY A 51 10.06 16.41 -36.34
N GLU A 52 11.26 16.19 -36.88
CA GLU A 52 12.44 15.60 -36.22
C GLU A 52 13.03 16.43 -35.06
N GLY A 53 13.50 15.70 -34.05
CA GLY A 53 14.81 15.90 -33.43
C GLY A 53 14.97 17.01 -32.39
N ALA A 54 14.92 16.65 -31.11
CA ALA A 54 15.84 17.15 -30.09
C ALA A 54 15.81 16.21 -28.87
N GLU A 55 16.99 15.80 -28.42
CA GLU A 55 17.23 15.01 -27.22
C GLU A 55 16.55 15.66 -26.01
N GLY A 56 15.67 14.91 -25.36
CA GLY A 56 14.98 15.29 -24.13
C GLY A 56 15.15 14.16 -23.12
N GLU A 57 15.66 14.53 -21.96
CA GLU A 57 15.91 13.67 -20.82
C GLU A 57 14.65 12.87 -20.46
N ASN A 58 14.82 11.56 -20.28
CA ASN A 58 13.75 10.63 -19.96
C ASN A 58 13.31 10.87 -18.50
N GLU A 59 12.49 11.89 -18.27
CA GLU A 59 11.75 12.05 -17.02
C GLU A 59 10.73 10.90 -16.95
N LYS A 60 11.09 9.84 -16.22
CA LYS A 60 10.16 8.77 -15.84
C LYS A 60 9.00 9.42 -15.09
N GLU A 61 7.82 9.41 -15.69
CA GLU A 61 6.58 9.84 -15.05
C GLU A 61 6.31 8.95 -13.82
N GLU A 62 6.60 9.48 -12.63
CA GLU A 62 6.12 8.93 -11.37
C GLU A 62 4.61 9.11 -11.31
N VAL A 63 3.87 8.05 -11.61
CA VAL A 63 2.41 8.05 -11.49
C VAL A 63 2.06 7.88 -10.02
N THR A 64 1.81 9.00 -9.35
CA THR A 64 1.26 9.05 -8.00
C THR A 64 -0.26 8.89 -8.07
N SER A 65 -0.78 7.84 -7.44
CA SER A 65 -2.22 7.65 -7.31
C SER A 65 -2.82 8.56 -6.24
N ALA A 66 -4.14 8.77 -6.29
CA ALA A 66 -4.90 9.49 -5.25
C ALA A 66 -4.81 8.84 -3.84
N TYR A 67 -4.24 7.65 -3.74
CA TYR A 67 -4.08 6.87 -2.50
C TYR A 67 -2.65 6.88 -1.95
N GLY A 68 -1.74 7.69 -2.51
CA GLY A 68 -0.34 7.72 -2.08
C GLY A 68 0.47 6.50 -2.51
N ILE A 69 -0.01 5.75 -3.51
CA ILE A 69 0.74 4.67 -4.16
C ILE A 69 1.53 5.27 -5.32
N ILE A 70 2.85 5.02 -5.36
CA ILE A 70 3.76 5.40 -6.44
C ILE A 70 4.02 4.15 -7.29
N ILE A 71 3.72 4.23 -8.59
CA ILE A 71 3.94 3.13 -9.53
C ILE A 71 5.14 3.48 -10.40
N ASN A 72 6.29 2.84 -10.15
CA ASN A 72 7.50 3.03 -10.93
C ASN A 72 7.58 2.00 -12.07
N GLU A 73 8.68 1.94 -12.82
CA GLU A 73 8.84 0.93 -13.88
C GLU A 73 8.91 -0.50 -13.32
N GLU A 74 9.71 -0.72 -12.27
CA GLU A 74 10.04 -2.05 -11.74
C GLU A 74 9.30 -2.41 -10.45
N ASP A 75 8.82 -1.41 -9.71
CA ASP A 75 8.22 -1.59 -8.38
C ASP A 75 7.00 -0.71 -8.13
N VAL A 76 6.34 -0.97 -7.00
CA VAL A 76 5.22 -0.21 -6.47
C VAL A 76 5.55 0.16 -5.03
N VAL A 77 5.54 1.45 -4.72
CA VAL A 77 5.86 1.99 -3.40
C VAL A 77 4.60 2.50 -2.73
N PHE A 78 4.39 2.10 -1.48
CA PHE A 78 3.23 2.51 -0.68
C PHE A 78 3.53 2.39 0.81
N THR A 79 2.70 3.03 1.65
CA THR A 79 2.72 2.80 3.09
C THR A 79 1.87 1.59 3.44
N ASP A 80 2.45 0.59 4.09
CA ASP A 80 1.73 -0.62 4.46
C ASP A 80 0.87 -0.45 5.73
N ALA A 81 0.21 -1.54 6.15
CA ALA A 81 -0.65 -1.52 7.34
C ALA A 81 0.10 -1.36 8.68
N THR A 82 1.44 -1.39 8.68
CA THR A 82 2.28 -1.10 9.85
C THR A 82 2.71 0.36 9.91
N GLY A 83 2.47 1.14 8.85
CA GLY A 83 2.89 2.53 8.72
C GLY A 83 4.30 2.68 8.15
N GLU A 84 4.89 1.60 7.64
CA GLU A 84 6.20 1.61 7.01
C GLU A 84 6.04 1.83 5.49
N GLU A 85 6.94 2.63 4.91
CA GLU A 85 7.05 2.71 3.46
C GLU A 85 7.74 1.44 2.95
N VAL A 86 7.06 0.74 2.04
CA VAL A 86 7.54 -0.50 1.43
C VAL A 86 7.54 -0.36 -0.08
N SER A 87 8.50 -1.02 -0.73
CA SER A 87 8.56 -1.19 -2.17
C SER A 87 8.41 -2.67 -2.51
N ILE A 88 7.45 -3.00 -3.38
CA ILE A 88 7.25 -4.36 -3.90
C ILE A 88 7.55 -4.39 -5.40
N LYS A 89 8.33 -5.39 -5.83
CA LYS A 89 8.56 -5.63 -7.27
C LYS A 89 7.25 -5.94 -7.98
N LYS A 90 7.09 -5.38 -9.18
CA LYS A 90 5.95 -5.69 -10.04
C LYS A 90 5.97 -7.15 -10.48
N ASN A 91 4.77 -7.64 -10.79
CA ASN A 91 4.53 -8.96 -11.38
C ASN A 91 5.15 -10.11 -10.56
N PRO A 92 4.80 -10.26 -9.26
CA PRO A 92 5.24 -11.43 -8.50
C PRO A 92 4.76 -12.71 -9.18
N GLN A 93 5.63 -13.70 -9.28
CA GLN A 93 5.38 -14.96 -9.99
C GLN A 93 4.91 -16.07 -9.04
N ARG A 94 5.28 -16.00 -7.76
CA ARG A 94 5.05 -17.05 -6.77
C ARG A 94 4.51 -16.43 -5.50
N VAL A 95 3.20 -16.23 -5.46
CA VAL A 95 2.53 -15.58 -4.33
C VAL A 95 1.96 -16.59 -3.37
N VAL A 96 2.14 -16.35 -2.07
CA VAL A 96 1.44 -17.05 -0.99
C VAL A 96 0.55 -16.05 -0.24
N VAL A 97 -0.69 -16.43 0.08
CA VAL A 97 -1.61 -15.57 0.84
C VAL A 97 -2.10 -16.27 2.09
N LEU A 98 -1.89 -15.63 3.25
CA LEU A 98 -2.12 -16.25 4.57
C LEU A 98 -3.46 -15.87 5.22
N GLN A 99 -4.40 -15.28 4.47
CA GLN A 99 -5.72 -14.93 4.96
C GLN A 99 -6.77 -14.96 3.83
N ASN A 100 -7.88 -15.67 4.03
CA ASN A 100 -8.88 -15.90 2.98
C ASN A 100 -9.51 -14.60 2.43
N SER A 101 -9.71 -13.57 3.25
CA SER A 101 -10.21 -12.27 2.75
C SER A 101 -9.19 -11.52 1.87
N LEU A 102 -7.89 -11.67 2.14
CA LEU A 102 -6.85 -11.08 1.31
C LEU A 102 -6.68 -11.90 0.02
N LEU A 103 -6.83 -13.22 0.11
CA LEU A 103 -6.81 -14.11 -1.05
C LEU A 103 -7.94 -13.77 -2.03
N GLU A 104 -9.14 -13.51 -1.50
CA GLU A 104 -10.28 -13.07 -2.31
C GLU A 104 -10.02 -11.73 -3.02
N ILE A 105 -9.47 -10.74 -2.32
CA ILE A 105 -9.09 -9.44 -2.92
C ILE A 105 -8.02 -9.62 -4.00
N TRP A 106 -7.01 -10.45 -3.72
CA TRP A 106 -5.93 -10.76 -4.65
C TRP A 106 -6.44 -11.42 -5.93
N ASP A 107 -7.31 -12.42 -5.79
CA ASP A 107 -7.96 -13.11 -6.90
C ASP A 107 -8.83 -12.17 -7.74
N GLN A 108 -9.65 -11.32 -7.10
CA GLN A 108 -10.48 -10.33 -7.80
C GLN A 108 -9.65 -9.29 -8.57
N ALA A 109 -8.41 -9.04 -8.14
CA ALA A 109 -7.45 -8.21 -8.87
C ALA A 109 -6.73 -8.96 -10.01
N GLY A 110 -7.07 -10.23 -10.25
CA GLY A 110 -6.45 -11.09 -11.27
C GLY A 110 -5.19 -11.81 -10.81
N GLY A 111 -4.90 -11.80 -9.50
CA GLY A 111 -3.75 -12.45 -8.92
C GLY A 111 -3.90 -13.97 -8.83
N GLN A 112 -2.78 -14.68 -8.95
CA GLN A 112 -2.70 -16.14 -8.76
C GLN A 112 -1.80 -16.45 -7.57
N VAL A 113 -1.95 -17.66 -7.00
CA VAL A 113 -1.18 -18.10 -5.83
C VAL A 113 -0.61 -19.50 -6.00
N VAL A 114 0.57 -19.74 -5.46
CA VAL A 114 1.17 -21.08 -5.33
C VAL A 114 0.90 -21.71 -3.97
N GLY A 115 0.54 -20.89 -2.97
CA GLY A 115 0.15 -21.37 -1.65
C GLY A 115 -0.90 -20.50 -0.97
N ARG A 116 -1.70 -21.13 -0.12
CA ARG A 116 -2.79 -20.50 0.65
C ARG A 116 -3.00 -21.19 1.98
N VAL A 117 -3.73 -20.55 2.88
CA VAL A 117 -4.24 -21.22 4.09
C VAL A 117 -5.43 -22.13 3.76
N GLU A 118 -5.79 -22.98 4.73
CA GLU A 118 -7.01 -23.79 4.71
C GLU A 118 -8.25 -22.93 4.41
N GLU A 119 -9.17 -23.49 3.63
CA GLU A 119 -10.46 -22.88 3.33
C GLU A 119 -11.28 -22.69 4.60
N SER A 120 -12.11 -21.64 4.60
CA SER A 120 -13.23 -21.52 5.53
C SER A 120 -14.51 -21.81 4.77
N GLU A 121 -15.50 -22.44 5.42
CA GLU A 121 -16.78 -22.80 4.80
C GLU A 121 -17.45 -21.62 4.05
N ASP A 122 -17.30 -20.41 4.57
CA ASP A 122 -17.91 -19.19 4.01
C ASP A 122 -17.04 -18.47 2.96
N LYS A 123 -15.78 -18.89 2.72
CA LYS A 123 -14.86 -18.20 1.81
C LYS A 123 -14.01 -19.19 1.02
N ILE A 124 -14.56 -19.61 -0.11
CA ILE A 124 -13.87 -20.43 -1.12
C ILE A 124 -13.47 -19.52 -2.28
N VAL A 125 -12.19 -19.55 -2.64
CA VAL A 125 -11.65 -18.86 -3.82
C VAL A 125 -11.29 -19.93 -4.84
N GLU A 126 -12.20 -20.19 -5.77
CA GLU A 126 -12.13 -21.32 -6.72
C GLU A 126 -10.81 -21.35 -7.51
N ASN A 127 -10.33 -20.20 -7.97
CA ASN A 127 -9.08 -20.09 -8.73
C ASN A 127 -7.82 -20.45 -7.92
N ALA A 128 -7.91 -20.47 -6.58
CA ALA A 128 -6.83 -20.82 -5.69
C ALA A 128 -6.88 -22.28 -5.22
N MET A 129 -7.87 -23.07 -5.66
CA MET A 129 -8.04 -24.45 -5.20
C MET A 129 -6.90 -25.39 -5.59
N SER A 130 -6.18 -25.08 -6.68
CA SER A 130 -4.98 -25.82 -7.09
C SER A 130 -3.71 -25.46 -6.30
N ALA A 131 -3.74 -24.38 -5.51
CA ALA A 131 -2.59 -23.93 -4.72
C ALA A 131 -2.39 -24.79 -3.48
N GLU A 132 -1.14 -24.91 -3.02
CA GLU A 132 -0.82 -25.75 -1.87
C GLU A 132 -1.34 -25.15 -0.57
N VAL A 133 -1.92 -26.00 0.28
CA VAL A 133 -2.34 -25.60 1.63
C VAL A 133 -1.13 -25.58 2.57
N VAL A 134 -0.75 -24.37 2.99
CA VAL A 134 0.42 -24.11 3.85
C VAL A 134 0.06 -23.95 5.33
N GLY A 135 -1.03 -24.56 5.78
CA GLY A 135 -1.51 -24.51 7.16
C GLY A 135 -2.75 -23.65 7.33
N THR A 136 -3.01 -23.21 8.56
CA THR A 136 -4.21 -22.42 8.87
C THR A 136 -3.87 -20.94 9.01
N MET A 137 -4.89 -20.06 8.96
CA MET A 137 -4.69 -18.64 9.24
C MET A 137 -4.11 -18.38 10.65
N ALA A 138 -4.43 -19.23 11.62
CA ALA A 138 -3.94 -19.13 13.01
C ALA A 138 -2.58 -19.82 13.22
N ALA A 139 -2.22 -20.77 12.36
CA ALA A 139 -0.99 -21.55 12.43
C ALA A 139 -0.46 -21.84 11.01
N PRO A 140 0.06 -20.81 10.32
CA PRO A 140 0.74 -21.01 9.04
C PRO A 140 2.03 -21.82 9.24
N ASN A 141 2.39 -22.63 8.24
CA ASN A 141 3.59 -23.46 8.27
C ASN A 141 4.71 -22.79 7.45
N LEU A 142 5.68 -22.21 8.16
CA LEU A 142 6.81 -21.51 7.53
C LEU A 142 7.64 -22.43 6.63
N GLU A 143 7.92 -23.67 7.03
CA GLU A 143 8.75 -24.59 6.23
C GLU A 143 8.09 -24.89 4.89
N LYS A 144 6.77 -25.15 4.89
CA LYS A 144 6.01 -25.33 3.66
C LYS A 144 6.06 -24.07 2.79
N ILE A 145 5.85 -22.90 3.39
CA ILE A 145 5.89 -21.62 2.66
C ILE A 145 7.25 -21.43 2.00
N LEU A 146 8.35 -21.65 2.71
CA LEU A 146 9.69 -21.55 2.13
C LEU A 146 9.95 -22.59 1.04
N SER A 147 9.41 -23.81 1.18
CA SER A 147 9.56 -24.86 0.16
C SER A 147 8.86 -24.54 -1.16
N LEU A 148 7.89 -23.62 -1.13
CA LEU A 148 7.25 -23.09 -2.32
C LEU A 148 8.06 -21.97 -2.99
N GLU A 149 9.21 -21.55 -2.46
CA GLU A 149 10.06 -20.50 -3.04
C GLU A 149 9.26 -19.26 -3.50
N PRO A 150 8.40 -18.66 -2.66
CA PRO A 150 7.61 -17.51 -3.07
C PRO A 150 8.46 -16.26 -3.24
N ASP A 151 7.99 -15.31 -4.04
CA ASP A 151 8.60 -13.98 -4.17
C ASP A 151 7.77 -12.87 -3.51
N LEU A 152 6.54 -13.20 -3.07
CA LEU A 152 5.66 -12.35 -2.27
C LEU A 152 4.82 -13.20 -1.31
N VAL A 153 4.74 -12.79 -0.04
CA VAL A 153 3.83 -13.38 0.95
C VAL A 153 2.91 -12.30 1.51
N ILE A 154 1.61 -12.42 1.21
CA ILE A 154 0.60 -11.48 1.70
C ILE A 154 0.07 -11.97 3.05
N ILE A 155 0.28 -11.15 4.09
CA ILE A 155 -0.10 -11.44 5.47
C ILE A 155 -1.13 -10.45 6.03
N SER A 156 -1.73 -10.81 7.15
CA SER A 156 -2.56 -9.92 7.96
C SER A 156 -1.73 -9.23 9.04
N SER A 157 -1.70 -7.89 9.05
CA SER A 157 -0.96 -7.10 10.04
C SER A 157 -1.47 -7.25 11.48
N SER A 158 -2.67 -7.79 11.68
CA SER A 158 -3.23 -8.07 13.02
C SER A 158 -2.95 -9.49 13.49
N ASN A 159 -2.43 -10.38 12.63
CA ASN A 159 -2.16 -11.77 12.96
C ASN A 159 -0.72 -11.95 13.47
N ARG A 160 -0.57 -12.21 14.77
CA ARG A 160 0.74 -12.35 15.41
C ARG A 160 1.58 -13.50 14.84
N PRO A 161 1.08 -14.75 14.72
CA PRO A 161 1.83 -15.85 14.11
C PRO A 161 2.40 -15.52 12.73
N GLN A 162 1.62 -14.86 11.86
CA GLN A 162 2.10 -14.44 10.54
C GLN A 162 3.21 -13.39 10.64
N ARG A 163 3.07 -12.40 11.53
CA ARG A 163 4.09 -11.35 11.72
C ARG A 163 5.42 -11.87 12.23
N GLU A 164 5.41 -12.89 13.08
CA GLU A 164 6.63 -13.50 13.60
C GLU A 164 7.49 -14.15 12.49
N MET A 165 6.90 -14.43 11.33
CA MET A 165 7.61 -14.98 10.17
C MET A 165 8.31 -13.92 9.31
N ILE A 166 7.93 -12.64 9.39
CA ILE A 166 8.44 -11.56 8.52
C ILE A 166 9.99 -11.55 8.47
N PRO A 167 10.72 -11.60 9.60
CA PRO A 167 12.19 -11.55 9.55
C PRO A 167 12.80 -12.70 8.75
N LEU A 168 12.17 -13.89 8.83
CA LEU A 168 12.63 -15.08 8.13
C LEU A 168 12.28 -15.04 6.64
N LEU A 169 11.13 -14.47 6.28
CA LEU A 169 10.75 -14.24 4.88
C LEU A 169 11.72 -13.26 4.21
N VAL A 170 11.97 -12.12 4.85
CA VAL A 170 12.92 -11.10 4.38
C VAL A 170 14.34 -11.67 4.27
N GLN A 171 14.79 -12.47 5.25
CA GLN A 171 16.10 -13.13 5.19
C GLN A 171 16.25 -14.07 3.97
N ASN A 172 15.14 -14.59 3.45
CA ASN A 172 15.11 -15.44 2.26
C ASN A 172 14.79 -14.66 0.96
N ASN A 173 14.84 -13.32 0.99
CA ASN A 173 14.54 -12.43 -0.14
C ASN A 173 13.08 -12.53 -0.64
N ILE A 174 12.16 -12.85 0.26
CA ILE A 174 10.72 -12.91 0.01
C ILE A 174 10.13 -11.58 0.49
N GLN A 175 9.34 -10.92 -0.36
CA GLN A 175 8.68 -9.65 -0.05
C GLN A 175 7.39 -9.86 0.75
#